data_AF-A0A1B2YMI3-F1
#
_entry.id   AF-A0A1B2YMI3-F1
#
_cell.length_a   1.000
_cell.length_b   1.000
_cell.length_c   1.000
_cell.angle_alpha   90.00
_cell.angle_beta   90.00
_cell.angle_gamma   90.00
#
_symmetry.space_group_name_H-M   'P 1'
#
loop_
_entity.id
_entity.type
_entity.pdbx_description
1 polymer ?
#
loop_
_entity_poly.entity_id
_entity_poly.type
_entity_poly.pdbx_seq_one_letter_code
_entity_poly.pdbx_strand_id
1 'polypeptide(L)'
;MTEVIRPLTPMPITTRVTRETKKEEFIGNIVVAPPSAHGSTWIRKMVPYVTASASGWMTFRGARRRRAIDKGFVLSDHCDWQGLLESVKATGAEKIISTHGYTDIFTRFLLEQGYDARTEATQYEGELGEENKKEELEEN
;
A
#
# COMPACT_ATOMS: atom_id res chain seq x y z
N MET A 1 10.06 -4.81 12.94
CA MET A 1 8.60 -4.85 12.68
C MET A 1 7.97 -6.10 13.28
N THR A 2 8.36 -7.31 12.87
CA THR A 2 7.77 -8.56 13.39
C THR A 2 7.80 -8.67 14.93
N GLU A 3 8.94 -8.42 15.57
CA GLU A 3 9.06 -8.48 17.04
C GLU A 3 8.20 -7.44 17.78
N VAL A 4 7.87 -6.33 17.12
CA VAL A 4 7.00 -5.29 17.71
C VAL A 4 5.53 -5.72 17.66
N ILE A 5 5.14 -6.51 16.66
CA ILE A 5 3.76 -6.95 16.44
C ILE A 5 3.43 -8.24 17.22
N ARG A 6 4.41 -9.10 17.47
CA ARG A 6 4.23 -10.38 18.19
C ARG A 6 3.49 -10.29 19.53
N PRO A 7 3.67 -9.25 20.37
CA PRO A 7 2.90 -9.13 21.62
C PRO A 7 1.40 -8.84 21.39
N LEU A 8 1.02 -8.33 20.22
CA LEU A 8 -0.34 -7.89 19.91
C LEU A 8 -1.18 -8.98 19.23
N THR A 9 -0.54 -9.95 18.58
CA THR A 9 -1.24 -11.02 17.84
C THR A 9 -0.36 -12.26 17.65
N PRO A 10 -0.93 -13.48 17.68
CA PRO A 10 -0.19 -14.70 17.37
C PRO A 10 0.42 -14.65 15.96
N MET A 11 1.72 -14.92 15.88
CA MET A 11 2.46 -14.88 14.61
C MET A 11 3.30 -16.15 14.46
N PRO A 12 3.47 -16.67 13.23
CA PRO A 12 4.39 -17.78 12.97
C PRO A 12 5.82 -17.48 13.46
N ILE A 13 6.58 -18.53 13.75
CA ILE A 13 8.02 -18.42 14.02
C ILE A 13 8.69 -17.87 12.75
N THR A 14 9.56 -16.87 12.91
CA THR A 14 10.34 -16.30 11.80
C THR A 14 11.80 -16.22 12.17
N THR A 15 12.69 -16.47 11.20
CA THR A 15 14.13 -16.26 11.35
C THR A 15 14.52 -14.92 10.73
N ARG A 16 15.29 -14.11 11.47
CA ARG A 16 15.80 -12.84 10.94
C ARG A 16 16.94 -13.13 9.96
N VAL A 17 16.87 -12.54 8.76
CA VAL A 17 17.98 -12.58 7.80
C VAL A 17 19.13 -11.70 8.30
N THR A 18 20.32 -12.26 8.42
CA THR A 18 21.55 -11.58 8.83
C THR A 18 22.65 -11.73 7.78
N ARG A 19 23.88 -11.28 8.06
CA ARG A 19 25.02 -11.44 7.14
C ARG A 19 25.52 -12.89 7.08
N GLU A 20 25.26 -13.64 8.14
CA GLU A 20 25.67 -15.02 8.35
C GLU A 20 24.67 -16.02 7.75
N THR A 21 23.44 -15.59 7.43
CA THR A 21 22.43 -16.43 6.78
C THR A 21 22.95 -16.95 5.45
N LYS A 22 22.98 -18.28 5.33
CA LYS A 22 23.53 -18.96 4.16
C LYS A 22 22.52 -19.00 3.03
N LYS A 23 23.02 -19.16 1.80
CA LYS A 23 22.19 -19.14 0.59
C LYS A 23 21.17 -20.29 0.59
N GLU A 24 21.57 -21.45 1.11
CA GLU A 24 20.77 -22.67 1.15
C GLU A 24 19.53 -22.50 2.02
N GLU A 25 19.58 -21.61 3.02
CA GLU A 25 18.45 -21.33 3.91
C GLU A 25 17.32 -20.58 3.21
N PHE A 26 17.57 -19.92 2.09
CA PHE A 26 16.52 -19.21 1.33
C PHE A 26 15.69 -20.14 0.44
N ILE A 27 16.25 -21.29 0.03
CA ILE A 27 15.61 -22.16 -0.96
C ILE A 27 14.34 -22.77 -0.34
N GLY A 28 13.20 -22.54 -0.97
CA GLY A 28 11.89 -23.03 -0.51
C GLY A 28 11.23 -22.20 0.59
N ASN A 29 11.85 -21.10 1.01
CA ASN A 29 11.32 -20.22 2.06
C ASN A 29 10.79 -18.90 1.48
N ILE A 30 9.95 -18.21 2.27
CA ILE A 30 9.47 -16.86 1.97
C ILE A 30 10.31 -15.86 2.75
N VAL A 31 10.84 -14.86 2.06
CA VAL A 31 11.53 -13.72 2.67
C VAL A 31 10.59 -12.51 2.62
N VAL A 32 10.29 -11.95 3.78
CA VAL A 32 9.50 -10.71 3.92
C VAL A 32 10.45 -9.55 4.17
N ALA A 33 10.37 -8.52 3.34
CA ALA A 33 11.25 -7.35 3.40
C ALA A 33 10.46 -6.06 3.11
N PRO A 34 10.94 -4.89 3.58
CA PRO A 34 10.31 -3.61 3.25
C PRO A 34 10.39 -3.31 1.74
N PRO A 35 9.53 -2.43 1.20
CA PRO A 35 9.53 -2.09 -0.22
C PRO A 35 10.88 -1.63 -0.77
N SER A 36 11.70 -0.97 0.04
CA SER A 36 13.04 -0.49 -0.33
C SER A 36 14.04 -1.61 -0.67
N ALA A 37 13.75 -2.86 -0.30
CA ALA A 37 14.57 -4.00 -0.67
C ALA A 37 14.39 -4.39 -2.16
N HIS A 38 13.26 -4.03 -2.77
CA HIS A 38 12.96 -4.35 -4.17
C HIS A 38 13.96 -3.66 -5.10
N GLY A 39 14.53 -4.42 -6.06
CA GLY A 39 15.56 -3.91 -6.98
C GLY A 39 16.95 -3.69 -6.38
N SER A 40 17.12 -3.84 -5.06
CA SER A 40 18.42 -3.67 -4.40
C SER A 40 19.41 -4.82 -4.72
N THR A 41 20.70 -4.62 -4.47
CA THR A 41 21.70 -5.70 -4.59
C THR A 41 21.52 -6.81 -3.55
N TRP A 42 20.79 -6.53 -2.46
CA TRP A 42 20.53 -7.50 -1.40
C TRP A 42 19.70 -8.69 -1.89
N ILE A 43 18.65 -8.43 -2.69
CA ILE A 43 17.77 -9.49 -3.21
C ILE A 43 18.50 -10.43 -4.19
N ARG A 44 19.54 -9.93 -4.88
CA ARG A 44 20.35 -10.74 -5.83
C ARG A 44 21.05 -11.92 -5.16
N LYS A 45 21.30 -11.85 -3.84
CA LYS A 45 21.88 -12.96 -3.06
C LYS A 45 20.93 -14.16 -2.95
N MET A 46 19.63 -13.94 -3.17
CA MET A 46 18.57 -14.92 -3.02
C MET A 46 18.20 -15.62 -4.33
N VAL A 47 18.94 -15.38 -5.42
CA VAL A 47 18.66 -16.02 -6.71
C VAL A 47 18.88 -17.54 -6.64
N PRO A 48 17.94 -18.37 -7.12
CA PRO A 48 16.69 -17.98 -7.81
C PRO A 48 15.55 -17.59 -6.85
N TYR A 49 14.81 -16.53 -7.16
CA TYR A 49 13.64 -16.08 -6.40
C TYR A 49 12.48 -15.67 -7.32
N VAL A 50 11.28 -15.58 -6.75
CA VAL A 50 10.09 -14.95 -7.34
C VAL A 50 9.68 -13.80 -6.44
N THR A 51 9.33 -12.66 -7.02
CA THR A 51 8.93 -11.46 -6.28
C THR A 51 7.42 -11.42 -6.07
N ALA A 52 7.03 -10.94 -4.89
CA ALA A 52 5.64 -10.62 -4.61
C ALA A 52 5.51 -9.32 -3.82
N SER A 53 4.37 -8.64 -3.99
CA SER A 53 4.00 -7.48 -3.17
C SER A 53 2.56 -7.62 -2.70
N ALA A 54 2.33 -7.27 -1.44
CA ALA A 54 1.01 -7.11 -0.86
C ALA A 54 0.71 -5.61 -0.71
N SER A 55 -0.23 -5.09 -1.49
CA SER A 55 -0.60 -3.67 -1.49
C SER A 55 -1.95 -3.47 -2.16
N GLY A 56 -2.72 -2.45 -1.76
CA GLY A 56 -3.98 -2.07 -2.41
C GLY A 56 -3.79 -1.78 -3.90
N TRP A 57 -2.63 -1.21 -4.26
CA TRP A 57 -2.25 -0.93 -5.64
C TRP A 57 -2.12 -2.17 -6.51
N MET A 58 -1.99 -3.37 -5.95
CA MET A 58 -1.96 -4.61 -6.71
C MET A 58 -3.29 -4.93 -7.40
N THR A 59 -4.36 -4.20 -7.07
CA THR A 59 -5.62 -4.24 -7.82
C THR A 59 -5.47 -3.70 -9.25
N PHE A 60 -4.51 -2.79 -9.47
CA PHE A 60 -4.27 -2.16 -10.77
C PHE A 60 -3.17 -2.85 -11.56
N ARG A 61 -3.48 -3.24 -12.80
CA ARG A 61 -2.50 -3.85 -13.72
C ARG A 61 -1.29 -2.94 -13.98
N GLY A 62 -1.50 -1.63 -14.07
CA GLY A 62 -0.45 -0.64 -14.30
C GLY A 62 0.59 -0.60 -13.19
N ALA A 63 0.15 -0.54 -11.93
CA ALA A 63 1.04 -0.56 -10.76
C ALA A 63 1.89 -1.84 -10.71
N ARG A 64 1.26 -3.00 -10.96
CA ARG A 64 1.99 -4.28 -11.01
C ARG A 64 3.06 -4.30 -12.11
N ARG A 65 2.74 -3.78 -13.29
CA ARG A 65 3.66 -3.70 -14.43
C ARG A 65 4.84 -2.76 -14.15
N ARG A 66 4.57 -1.54 -13.66
CA ARG A 66 5.61 -0.53 -13.37
C ARG A 66 6.65 -1.04 -12.36
N ARG A 67 6.20 -1.81 -11.35
CA ARG A 67 7.09 -2.37 -10.33
C ARG A 67 7.80 -3.66 -10.75
N ALA A 68 7.51 -4.22 -11.92
CA ALA A 68 8.09 -5.48 -12.42
C ALA A 68 8.01 -6.64 -11.41
N ILE A 69 6.86 -6.78 -10.74
CA ILE A 69 6.61 -7.82 -9.73
C ILE A 69 5.95 -9.04 -10.37
N ASP A 70 6.39 -10.24 -10.02
CA ASP A 70 5.86 -11.50 -10.56
C ASP A 70 4.44 -11.80 -10.05
N LYS A 71 4.18 -11.56 -8.76
CA LYS A 71 2.89 -11.81 -8.09
C LYS A 71 2.41 -10.60 -7.26
N GLY A 72 1.18 -10.16 -7.49
CA GLY A 72 0.54 -9.11 -6.69
C GLY A 72 -0.57 -9.69 -5.82
N PHE A 73 -0.58 -9.31 -4.54
CA PHE A 73 -1.66 -9.62 -3.59
C PHE A 73 -2.34 -8.31 -3.20
N VAL A 74 -3.66 -8.23 -3.39
CA VAL A 74 -4.44 -7.04 -3.02
C VAL A 74 -4.62 -7.07 -1.51
N LEU A 75 -3.98 -6.14 -0.82
CA LEU A 75 -4.09 -5.98 0.64
C LEU A 75 -3.95 -4.51 0.98
N SER A 76 -4.96 -3.93 1.62
CA SER A 76 -4.98 -2.54 2.02
C SER A 76 -5.75 -2.39 3.33
N ASP A 77 -5.36 -1.41 4.11
CA ASP A 77 -6.05 -0.91 5.30
C ASP A 77 -6.99 0.27 5.01
N HIS A 78 -7.04 0.74 3.76
CA HIS A 78 -8.01 1.75 3.33
C HIS A 78 -9.40 1.16 3.20
N CYS A 79 -10.41 1.98 3.53
CA CYS A 79 -11.80 1.66 3.25
C CYS A 79 -12.07 1.66 1.74
N ASP A 80 -12.97 0.79 1.32
CA ASP A 80 -13.51 0.84 -0.04
C ASP A 80 -14.65 1.86 -0.14
N TRP A 81 -15.16 2.00 -1.36
CA TRP A 81 -16.23 2.95 -1.67
C TRP A 81 -17.47 2.74 -0.80
N GLN A 82 -17.88 1.48 -0.59
CA GLN A 82 -19.08 1.20 0.20
C GLN A 82 -18.84 1.46 1.68
N GLY A 83 -17.69 1.08 2.21
CA GLY A 83 -17.30 1.39 3.59
C GLY A 83 -17.27 2.90 3.86
N LEU A 84 -16.85 3.72 2.89
CA LEU A 84 -16.94 5.18 3.00
C LEU A 84 -18.38 5.66 3.10
N LEU A 85 -19.27 5.20 2.22
CA LEU A 85 -20.69 5.59 2.23
C LEU A 85 -21.40 5.14 3.51
N GLU A 86 -21.13 3.91 3.95
CA GLU A 86 -21.65 3.38 5.21
C GLU A 86 -21.18 4.22 6.39
N SER A 87 -19.92 4.64 6.41
CA SER A 87 -19.37 5.51 7.45
C SER A 87 -20.03 6.89 7.48
N VAL A 88 -20.20 7.51 6.31
CA VAL A 88 -20.92 8.79 6.19
C VAL A 88 -22.34 8.66 6.75
N LYS A 89 -23.07 7.61 6.36
CA LYS A 89 -24.43 7.37 6.83
C LYS A 89 -24.48 7.10 8.33
N ALA A 90 -23.59 6.25 8.85
CA ALA A 90 -23.55 5.86 10.25
C ALA A 90 -23.21 7.03 11.18
N THR A 91 -22.38 7.98 10.71
CA THR A 91 -22.02 9.17 11.49
C THR A 91 -23.09 10.25 11.50
N GLY A 92 -24.01 10.25 10.52
CA GLY A 92 -25.00 11.32 10.34
C GLY A 92 -24.36 12.66 9.97
N ALA A 93 -23.17 12.63 9.38
CA ALA A 93 -22.44 13.84 9.01
C ALA A 93 -23.22 14.68 8.00
N GLU A 94 -23.48 15.94 8.34
CA GLU A 94 -24.16 16.89 7.46
C GLU A 94 -23.22 17.53 6.44
N LYS A 95 -21.93 17.67 6.82
CA LYS A 95 -20.88 18.27 6.00
C LYS A 95 -19.71 17.31 5.84
N ILE A 96 -19.32 17.06 4.60
CA ILE A 96 -18.29 16.08 4.26
C ILE A 96 -17.18 16.77 3.45
N ILE A 97 -15.94 16.62 3.88
CA ILE A 97 -14.78 17.25 3.23
C ILE A 97 -13.82 16.15 2.79
N SER A 98 -13.64 15.99 1.48
CA SER A 98 -12.74 14.99 0.90
C SER A 98 -11.35 15.60 0.68
N THR A 99 -10.31 14.97 1.23
CA THR A 99 -8.95 15.52 1.22
C THR A 99 -7.91 14.66 0.48
N HIS A 100 -8.08 13.34 0.42
CA HIS A 100 -7.10 12.42 -0.18
C HIS A 100 -7.75 11.42 -1.14
N GLY A 101 -7.01 11.02 -2.18
CA GLY A 101 -7.49 10.10 -3.22
C GLY A 101 -8.26 10.81 -4.34
N TYR A 102 -9.20 10.11 -4.97
CA TYR A 102 -10.06 10.67 -6.04
C TYR A 102 -11.20 11.52 -5.45
N THR A 103 -10.83 12.62 -4.80
CA THR A 103 -11.71 13.48 -3.99
C THR A 103 -12.87 14.07 -4.79
N ASP A 104 -12.62 14.50 -6.04
CA ASP A 104 -13.65 15.10 -6.90
C ASP A 104 -14.78 14.10 -7.22
N ILE A 105 -14.43 12.85 -7.50
CA ILE A 105 -15.39 11.79 -7.85
C ILE A 105 -16.29 11.50 -6.66
N PHE A 106 -15.70 11.32 -5.47
CA PHE A 106 -16.46 11.01 -4.27
C PHE A 106 -17.34 12.18 -3.82
N THR A 107 -16.79 13.40 -3.85
CA THR A 107 -17.53 14.62 -3.51
C THR A 107 -18.72 14.84 -4.45
N ARG A 108 -18.54 14.68 -5.76
CA ARG A 108 -19.64 14.79 -6.73
C ARG A 108 -20.75 13.78 -6.44
N PHE A 109 -20.39 12.53 -6.16
CA PHE A 109 -21.38 11.51 -5.82
C PHE A 109 -22.17 11.87 -4.56
N LEU A 110 -21.51 12.35 -3.51
CA LEU A 110 -22.19 12.77 -2.28
C LEU A 110 -23.14 13.95 -2.50
N LEU A 111 -22.76 14.92 -3.33
CA LEU A 111 -23.64 16.02 -3.73
C LEU A 111 -24.89 15.51 -4.46
N GLU A 112 -24.75 14.53 -5.36
CA GLU A 112 -25.89 13.89 -6.04
C GLU A 112 -26.82 13.14 -5.08
N GLN A 113 -26.29 12.65 -3.95
CA GLN A 113 -27.08 12.05 -2.87
C GLN A 113 -27.68 13.09 -1.90
N GLY A 114 -27.42 14.39 -2.10
CA GLY A 114 -27.99 15.49 -1.31
C GLY A 114 -27.18 15.91 -0.09
N TYR A 115 -25.93 15.45 0.06
CA TYR A 115 -25.04 15.91 1.13
C TYR A 115 -24.39 17.26 0.80
N ASP A 116 -24.05 18.06 1.83
CA ASP A 116 -23.11 19.18 1.68
C ASP A 116 -21.68 18.62 1.66
N ALA A 117 -21.13 18.43 0.47
CA ALA A 117 -19.80 17.88 0.27
C ALA A 117 -18.89 18.81 -0.54
N ARG A 118 -17.61 18.86 -0.17
CA ARG A 118 -16.57 19.63 -0.88
C ARG A 118 -15.21 18.95 -0.85
N THR A 119 -14.34 19.32 -1.79
CA THR A 119 -12.92 18.95 -1.75
C THR A 119 -12.12 20.00 -1.00
N GLU A 120 -11.03 19.60 -0.35
CA GLU A 120 -10.09 20.52 0.30
C GLU A 120 -8.65 20.05 0.11
N ALA A 121 -7.75 20.98 -0.17
CA ALA A 121 -6.34 20.66 -0.28
C ALA A 121 -5.74 20.51 1.11
N THR A 122 -5.25 19.30 1.42
CA THR A 122 -4.56 19.02 2.67
C THR A 122 -3.12 19.52 2.62
N GLN A 123 -2.62 20.09 3.72
CA GLN A 123 -1.21 20.45 3.88
C GLN A 123 -0.31 19.23 4.14
N TYR A 124 -0.89 18.05 4.31
CA TYR A 124 -0.20 16.79 4.55
C TYR A 124 -0.11 15.98 3.25
N GLU A 125 1.09 15.56 2.88
CA GLU A 125 1.33 14.59 1.81
C GLU A 125 1.03 13.16 2.33
N GLY A 126 0.12 12.44 1.65
CA GLY A 126 -0.14 11.03 1.95
C GLY A 126 0.93 10.09 1.37
N GLU A 127 0.72 8.77 1.50
CA GLU A 127 1.67 7.74 1.00
C GLU A 127 1.99 7.84 -0.51
N LEU A 128 1.14 8.54 -1.28
CA LEU A 128 1.36 8.84 -2.71
C LEU A 128 2.54 9.79 -2.99
N GLY A 129 3.00 10.56 -1.99
CA GLY A 129 4.17 11.44 -2.13
C GLY A 129 5.47 10.70 -2.47
N GLU A 130 5.54 9.39 -2.23
CA GLU A 130 6.69 8.57 -2.63
C GLU A 130 6.60 8.07 -4.09
N GLU A 131 5.39 7.95 -4.66
CA GLU A 131 5.22 7.51 -6.07
C GLU A 131 5.30 8.70 -7.04
N ASN A 132 4.68 9.84 -6.71
CA ASN A 132 4.66 11.02 -7.58
C ASN A 132 6.02 11.74 -7.65
N LYS A 133 6.88 11.61 -6.62
CA LYS A 133 8.25 12.12 -6.68
C LYS A 133 9.06 11.52 -7.83
N LYS A 134 8.75 10.30 -8.28
CA LYS A 134 9.40 9.73 -9.46
C LYS A 134 8.89 10.32 -10.76
N GLU A 135 7.62 10.69 -10.84
CA GLU A 135 7.03 11.29 -12.04
C GLU A 135 7.56 12.73 -12.24
N GLU A 136 7.70 13.53 -11.18
CA GLU A 136 8.30 14.88 -11.28
C GLU A 136 9.83 14.88 -11.55
N LEU A 137 10.54 13.80 -11.19
CA LEU A 137 11.99 13.67 -11.46
C LEU A 137 12.30 13.13 -12.86
N GLU A 138 11.33 12.53 -13.56
CA GLU A 138 11.50 12.03 -14.93
C GLU A 138 11.05 13.05 -16.01
N GLU A 139 10.30 14.09 -15.62
CA GLU A 139 9.85 15.18 -16.52
C GLU A 139 10.70 16.46 -16.47
N ASN A 140 11.79 16.49 -15.68
CA ASN A 140 12.73 17.62 -15.59
C ASN A 140 14.13 17.31 -16.14
#